data_AF-A0A5P1FQC1-F1
#
_entry.id   AF-A0A5P1FQC1-F1
#
_cell.length_a   1.000
_cell.length_b   1.000
_cell.length_c   1.000
_cell.angle_alpha   90.00
_cell.angle_beta   90.00
_cell.angle_gamma   90.00
#
_symmetry.space_group_name_H-M   'P 1'
#
loop_
_entity.id
_entity.type
_entity.pdbx_description
1 polymer ?
#
loop_
_entity_poly.entity_id
_entity_poly.type
_entity_poly.pdbx_seq_one_letter_code
_entity_poly.pdbx_strand_id
1 'polypeptide(L)'
;MRTKEAILGCTDMMVVEKPELSLMGSCVLVTVMKGQDVYLMNVGDSRVILGMKGRRDLRSINKEVDDELLDLVTLQLTLDRSTCVKEEVVRIRSEHPDNI
;
A
#
# COMPACT_ATOMS: atom_id res chain seq x y z
N MET A 1 -9.19 -10.82 1.79
CA MET A 1 -8.45 -11.58 2.81
C MET A 1 -7.56 -12.69 2.27
N ARG A 2 -7.92 -13.38 1.18
CA ARG A 2 -7.20 -14.55 0.63
C ARG A 2 -5.66 -14.50 0.65
N THR A 3 -5.06 -13.36 0.33
CA THR A 3 -3.60 -13.21 0.38
C THR A 3 -3.02 -13.29 1.79
N LYS A 4 -3.63 -12.57 2.75
CA LYS A 4 -3.18 -12.58 4.15
C LYS A 4 -3.31 -14.00 4.72
N GLU A 5 -4.40 -14.69 4.40
CA GLU A 5 -4.63 -16.09 4.77
C GLU A 5 -3.59 -17.04 4.15
N ALA A 6 -3.24 -16.84 2.87
CA ALA A 6 -2.20 -17.65 2.22
C ALA A 6 -0.81 -17.44 2.84
N ILE A 7 -0.45 -16.18 3.18
CA ILE A 7 0.81 -15.89 3.87
C ILE A 7 0.83 -16.53 5.26
N LEU A 8 -0.29 -16.44 6.00
CA LEU A 8 -0.40 -17.02 7.34
C LEU A 8 -0.36 -18.55 7.31
N GLY A 9 -1.01 -19.18 6.32
CA GLY A 9 -0.95 -20.62 6.13
C GLY A 9 0.48 -21.11 5.83
N CYS A 10 1.25 -20.34 5.05
CA CYS A 10 2.67 -20.66 4.82
C CYS A 10 3.50 -20.57 6.12
N THR A 11 3.24 -19.59 6.98
CA THR A 11 3.95 -19.48 8.27
C THR A 11 3.58 -20.61 9.23
N ASP A 12 2.31 -21.02 9.27
CA ASP A 12 1.84 -22.12 10.12
C ASP A 12 2.48 -23.46 9.73
N MET A 13 2.71 -23.69 8.43
CA MET A 13 3.41 -24.89 7.96
C MET A 13 4.90 -24.90 8.33
N MET A 14 5.53 -23.72 8.49
CA MET A 14 6.95 -23.60 8.80
C MET A 14 7.29 -23.57 10.30
N VAL A 15 6.28 -23.49 11.18
CA VAL A 15 6.44 -23.50 12.65
C VAL A 15 7.29 -24.66 13.14
N VAL A 16 7.11 -25.85 12.56
CA VAL A 16 7.78 -27.07 13.02
C VAL A 16 9.25 -27.13 12.59
N GLU A 17 9.57 -26.62 11.40
CA GLU A 17 10.91 -26.73 10.84
C GLU A 17 11.81 -25.54 11.23
N LYS A 18 11.26 -24.31 11.26
CA LYS A 18 12.00 -23.08 11.55
C LYS A 18 11.13 -22.10 12.35
N PRO A 19 10.97 -22.32 13.67
CA PRO A 19 10.08 -21.52 14.49
C PRO A 19 10.45 -20.03 14.48
N GLU A 20 11.75 -19.70 14.44
CA GLU A 20 12.25 -18.32 14.37
C GLU A 20 11.68 -17.55 13.17
N LEU A 21 11.54 -18.20 12.01
CA LEU A 21 10.98 -17.58 10.81
C LEU A 21 9.45 -17.45 10.89
N SER A 22 8.78 -18.40 11.54
CA SER A 22 7.32 -18.34 11.73
C SER A 22 6.88 -17.28 12.75
N LEU A 23 7.78 -16.93 13.68
CA LEU A 23 7.57 -15.91 14.72
C LEU A 23 7.83 -14.49 14.19
N MET A 24 8.63 -14.34 13.13
CA MET A 24 8.89 -13.03 12.53
C MET A 24 7.77 -12.64 11.56
N GLY A 25 7.24 -11.44 11.76
CA GLY A 25 6.36 -10.79 10.80
C GLY A 25 7.13 -10.06 9.70
N SER A 26 6.54 -9.93 8.52
CA SER A 26 7.06 -9.10 7.44
C SER A 26 5.93 -8.38 6.72
N CYS A 27 6.18 -7.14 6.30
CA CYS A 27 5.30 -6.39 5.43
C CYS A 27 5.64 -6.72 3.98
N VAL A 28 4.62 -7.05 3.18
CA VAL A 28 4.78 -7.44 1.77
C VAL A 28 4.06 -6.43 0.90
N LEU A 29 4.80 -5.82 -0.02
CA LEU A 29 4.26 -4.92 -1.03
C LEU A 29 4.77 -5.34 -2.40
N VAL A 30 3.85 -5.61 -3.32
CA VAL A 30 4.16 -6.01 -4.70
C VAL A 30 3.46 -5.07 -5.66
N THR A 31 4.21 -4.57 -6.64
CA THR A 31 3.72 -3.76 -7.75
C THR A 31 4.03 -4.46 -9.06
N VAL A 32 3.02 -4.69 -9.89
CA VAL A 32 3.18 -5.29 -11.22
C VAL A 32 2.65 -4.32 -12.27
N MET A 33 3.45 -4.03 -13.29
CA MET A 33 3.03 -3.20 -14.42
C MET A 33 2.81 -4.08 -15.64
N LYS A 34 1.65 -3.94 -16.30
CA LYS A 34 1.34 -4.60 -17.56
C LYS A 34 0.85 -3.56 -18.57
N GLY A 35 1.75 -3.15 -19.46
CA GLY A 35 1.46 -2.05 -20.38
C GLY A 35 1.23 -0.75 -19.61
N GLN A 36 0.01 -0.22 -19.69
CA GLN A 36 -0.40 1.01 -18.99
C GLN A 36 -1.09 0.74 -17.65
N ASP A 37 -1.37 -0.52 -17.32
CA ASP A 37 -2.03 -0.90 -16.09
C ASP A 37 -1.02 -1.17 -14.97
N VAL A 38 -1.31 -0.67 -13.77
CA VAL A 38 -0.52 -0.89 -12.56
C VAL A 38 -1.36 -1.64 -11.53
N TYR A 39 -0.86 -2.80 -11.09
CA TYR A 39 -1.49 -3.65 -10.10
C TYR A 39 -0.70 -3.59 -8.80
N LEU A 40 -1.41 -3.48 -7.68
CA LEU A 40 -0.84 -3.28 -6.36
C LEU A 40 -1.39 -4.33 -5.39
N MET A 41 -0.49 -4.89 -4.60
CA MET A 41 -0.82 -5.88 -3.59
C MET A 41 -0.03 -5.56 -2.32
N ASN A 42 -0.74 -5.03 -1.31
CA ASN A 42 -0.15 -4.61 -0.04
C ASN A 42 -0.69 -5.45 1.11
N VAL A 43 0.22 -6.01 1.91
CA VAL A 43 -0.04 -6.71 3.16
C VAL A 43 0.91 -6.13 4.22
N GLY A 44 0.39 -5.20 5.02
CA GLY A 44 1.17 -4.47 6.02
C GLY A 44 0.96 -2.97 5.89
N ASP A 45 1.88 -2.21 6.43
CA ASP A 45 1.88 -0.74 6.49
C ASP A 45 2.77 -0.08 5.43
N SER A 46 3.38 -0.87 4.53
CA SER A 46 4.09 -0.38 3.35
C SER A 46 3.17 0.49 2.48
N ARG A 47 3.74 1.48 1.79
CA ARG A 47 2.98 2.47 1.00
C ARG A 47 3.48 2.62 -0.42
N VAL A 48 2.56 2.85 -1.36
CA VAL A 48 2.86 3.21 -2.75
C VAL A 48 2.36 4.60 -3.05
N ILE A 49 3.27 5.43 -3.57
CA ILE A 49 3.00 6.80 -4.00
C ILE A 49 3.34 6.90 -5.48
N LEU A 50 2.38 7.33 -6.28
CA LEU A 50 2.57 7.61 -7.70
C LEU A 50 2.88 9.09 -7.89
N GLY A 51 4.05 9.39 -8.47
CA GLY A 51 4.41 10.73 -8.89
C GLY A 51 3.93 11.00 -10.32
N MET A 52 3.21 12.10 -10.51
CA MET A 52 2.68 12.54 -11.80
C MET A 52 3.13 13.97 -12.08
N LYS A 53 3.51 14.26 -13.32
CA LYS A 53 3.73 15.64 -13.75
C LYS A 53 2.38 16.31 -13.92
N GLY A 54 2.08 17.27 -13.05
CA GLY A 54 0.96 18.19 -13.16
C GLY A 54 1.03 18.94 -14.48
N ARG A 55 -0.03 18.82 -15.28
CA ARG A 55 -0.18 19.64 -16.47
C ARG A 55 -0.67 21.01 -16.01
N ARG A 56 0.20 22.02 -16.06
CA ARG A 56 -0.24 23.41 -16.11
C ARG A 56 -1.10 23.54 -17.38
N ASP A 57 -2.38 23.82 -17.24
CA ASP A 57 -3.24 24.12 -18.39
C ASP A 57 -2.63 25.30 -19.14
N LEU A 58 -2.09 25.03 -20.34
CA LEU A 58 -1.48 25.99 -21.25
C LEU A 58 -2.53 26.93 -21.84
N ARG A 59 -3.18 27.77 -21.03
CA ARG A 59 -4.08 28.83 -21.52
C ARG A 59 -3.74 30.24 -21.09
N SER A 60 -2.73 30.46 -20.25
CA SER A 60 -2.42 31.82 -19.82
C SER A 60 -0.93 32.09 -19.68
N ILE A 61 -0.44 32.84 -20.68
CA ILE A 61 0.51 33.95 -20.55
C ILE A 61 2.00 33.60 -20.73
N ASN A 62 2.51 34.02 -21.89
CA ASN A 62 3.91 34.35 -22.19
C ASN A 62 4.69 34.84 -20.96
N LYS A 63 5.54 34.00 -20.37
CA LYS A 63 6.74 34.42 -19.63
C LYS A 63 7.83 33.37 -19.77
N GLU A 64 8.89 33.74 -20.46
CA GLU A 64 10.21 33.11 -20.38
C GLU A 64 10.74 33.27 -18.94
N VAL A 65 10.40 32.37 -18.02
CA VAL A 65 11.12 32.20 -16.75
C VAL A 65 10.95 30.74 -16.28
N ASP A 66 12.09 30.08 -16.10
CA ASP A 66 12.38 28.78 -15.46
C ASP A 66 11.72 27.49 -15.97
N ASP A 67 12.59 26.64 -16.52
CA ASP A 67 12.40 25.24 -16.88
C ASP A 67 12.34 24.29 -15.66
N GLU A 68 12.32 24.81 -14.42
CA GLU A 68 12.58 24.00 -13.21
C GLU A 68 11.44 23.83 -12.18
N LEU A 69 10.29 24.49 -12.34
CA LEU A 69 9.10 24.17 -11.53
C LEU A 69 8.11 23.30 -12.30
N LEU A 70 8.48 22.03 -12.47
CA LEU A 70 7.53 20.99 -12.81
C LEU A 70 6.62 20.78 -11.59
N ASP A 71 5.35 21.18 -11.66
CA ASP A 71 4.37 20.81 -10.65
C ASP A 71 4.30 19.28 -10.59
N LEU A 72 4.86 18.66 -9.56
CA LEU A 72 4.69 17.23 -9.31
C LEU A 72 3.49 17.03 -8.39
N VAL A 73 2.52 16.26 -8.86
CA VAL A 73 1.38 15.79 -8.06
C VAL A 73 1.71 14.38 -7.57
N THR A 74 1.38 14.08 -6.33
CA THR A 74 1.55 12.74 -5.76
C THR A 74 0.19 12.13 -5.42
N LEU A 75 0.02 10.85 -5.70
CA LEU A 75 -1.18 10.09 -5.38
C LEU A 75 -0.80 8.81 -4.63
N GLN A 76 -1.25 8.67 -3.38
CA GLN A 76 -1.07 7.42 -2.64
C GLN A 76 -2.08 6.38 -3.14
N LEU A 77 -1.58 5.21 -3.55
CA LEU A 77 -2.38 4.15 -4.14
C LEU A 77 -2.71 3.02 -3.15
N THR A 78 -2.09 3.02 -1.97
CA THR A 78 -2.32 2.03 -0.90
C THR A 78 -3.11 2.65 0.25
N LEU A 79 -4.00 1.87 0.85
CA LEU A 79 -4.66 2.24 2.11
C LEU A 79 -3.69 2.07 3.28
N ASP A 80 -3.71 3.01 4.22
CA ASP A 80 -2.95 2.91 5.45
C ASP A 80 -3.57 1.84 6.36
N ARG A 81 -2.74 0.91 6.84
CA ARG A 81 -3.12 -0.20 7.71
C ARG A 81 -2.61 0.03 9.13
N SER A 82 -3.14 1.04 9.79
CA SER A 82 -2.73 1.46 11.14
C SER A 82 -3.94 1.66 12.05
N THR A 83 -3.75 1.49 13.36
CA THR A 83 -4.78 1.73 14.39
C THR A 83 -5.13 3.22 14.56
N CYS A 84 -4.37 4.13 13.94
CA CYS A 84 -4.78 5.53 13.83
C CYS A 84 -5.87 5.77 12.78
N VAL A 85 -6.13 4.79 11.89
CA VAL A 85 -7.17 4.83 10.87
C VAL A 85 -8.44 4.20 11.44
N LYS A 86 -9.52 4.99 11.57
CA LYS A 86 -10.75 4.54 12.22
C LYS A 86 -11.38 3.34 11.53
N GLU A 87 -11.34 3.33 10.21
CA GLU A 87 -11.87 2.27 9.36
C GLU A 87 -11.17 0.93 9.62
N GLU A 88 -9.84 0.96 9.83
CA GLU A 88 -9.07 -0.24 10.16
C GLU A 88 -9.38 -0.76 11.56
N VAL A 89 -9.59 0.12 12.54
CA VAL A 89 -10.03 -0.29 13.89
C VAL A 89 -11.39 -0.97 13.83
N VAL A 90 -12.34 -0.40 13.08
CA VAL A 90 -13.68 -1.00 12.90
C VAL A 90 -13.58 -2.35 12.19
N ARG A 91 -12.78 -2.45 11.12
CA ARG A 91 -12.57 -3.70 10.39
C ARG A 91 -12.02 -4.80 11.30
N ILE A 92 -10.94 -4.51 12.06
CA ILE A 92 -10.32 -5.48 12.97
C ILE A 92 -11.29 -5.98 14.03
N ARG A 93 -12.09 -5.08 14.62
CA ARG A 93 -13.13 -5.44 15.61
C ARG A 93 -14.23 -6.31 15.01
N SER A 94 -14.64 -6.04 13.78
CA SER A 94 -15.67 -6.86 13.12
C SER A 94 -15.20 -8.29 12.81
N GLU A 95 -13.90 -8.48 12.60
CA GLU A 95 -13.28 -9.79 12.33
C GLU A 95 -13.14 -10.64 13.60
N HIS A 96 -13.10 -9.99 14.77
CA HIS A 96 -12.93 -10.63 16.07
C HIS A 96 -14.02 -10.10 17.01
N PRO A 97 -15.25 -10.62 16.91
CA PRO A 97 -16.28 -10.26 17.88
C PRO A 97 -15.77 -10.60 19.28
N ASP A 98 -15.78 -9.61 20.17
CA ASP A 98 -15.49 -9.84 21.57
C ASP A 98 -16.45 -10.92 22.07
N ASN A 99 -15.92 -12.04 22.56
CA ASN A 99 -16.72 -13.13 23.10
C ASN A 99 -17.52 -12.58 24.30
N ILE A 100 -18.81 -12.31 24.07
CA ILE A 100 -19.83 -12.09 25.11
C ILE A 100 -20.44 -13.46 25.44
#